data_AF-A0A1M7SZF2-F1
#
_entry.id   AF-A0A1M7SZF2-F1
#
_cell.length_a   1.000
_cell.length_b   1.000
_cell.length_c   1.000
_cell.angle_alpha   90.00
_cell.angle_beta   90.00
_cell.angle_gamma   90.00
#
_symmetry.space_group_name_H-M   'P 1'
#
loop_
_entity.id
_entity.type
_entity.pdbx_description
1 polymer ?
#
loop_
_entity_poly.entity_id
_entity_poly.type
_entity_poly.pdbx_seq_one_letter_code
_entity_poly.pdbx_strand_id
1 'polypeptide(L)'
;MLLVAATAVASRVLHAPVAAFTRDVQDLAGIPWFSGAVSTLTVMTWTAVATLALLAAGVVRTGRRRAALFAALAVALTVDDAFLVHEAVGPENGVPQELFLSGYAVLAAVLVVSFLRTPRAGSTVAFLLGLAWLGLSAVADTVLHHRFLLEDGSKLLGALTWLAVPLLTLKDRAPRA
;
A
#
# COMPACT_ATOMS: atom_id res chain seq x y z
N MET A 1 -1.40 21.51 10.35
CA MET A 1 -2.24 22.04 11.44
C MET A 1 -3.34 21.06 11.84
N LEU A 2 -4.20 20.58 10.92
CA LEU A 2 -5.25 19.60 11.25
C LEU A 2 -4.71 18.29 11.83
N LEU A 3 -3.68 17.68 11.23
CA LEU A 3 -3.10 16.43 11.75
C LEU A 3 -2.54 16.60 13.16
N VAL A 4 -1.79 17.68 13.40
CA VAL A 4 -1.24 18.02 14.73
C VAL A 4 -2.36 18.22 15.76
N ALA A 5 -3.43 18.92 15.38
CA ALA A 5 -4.60 19.08 16.23
C ALA A 5 -5.29 17.74 16.52
N ALA A 6 -5.44 16.87 15.51
CA ALA A 6 -5.99 15.53 15.67
C ALA A 6 -5.13 14.68 16.60
N THR A 7 -3.80 14.74 16.50
CA THR A 7 -2.88 14.06 17.42
C THR A 7 -3.04 14.56 18.86
N ALA A 8 -3.17 15.87 19.05
CA ALA A 8 -3.38 16.45 20.39
C ALA A 8 -4.74 16.02 20.99
N VAL A 9 -5.79 15.92 20.18
CA VAL A 9 -7.10 15.39 20.60
C VAL A 9 -7.00 13.90 20.92
N ALA A 10 -6.37 13.10 20.06
CA ALA A 10 -6.19 11.67 20.25
C ALA A 10 -5.44 11.35 21.56
N SER A 11 -4.38 12.10 21.87
CA SER A 11 -3.65 11.96 23.15
C SER A 11 -4.56 12.16 24.37
N ARG A 12 -5.49 13.12 24.32
CA ARG A 12 -6.43 13.35 25.42
C ARG A 12 -7.48 12.24 25.52
N VAL A 13 -8.03 11.81 24.39
CA VAL A 13 -9.10 10.80 24.34
C VAL A 13 -8.59 9.41 24.72
N LEU A 14 -7.40 9.03 24.25
CA LEU A 14 -6.80 7.71 24.48
C LEU A 14 -5.98 7.65 25.79
N HIS A 15 -5.93 8.75 26.54
CA HIS A 15 -5.12 8.88 27.77
C HIS A 15 -3.66 8.43 27.59
N ALA A 16 -3.12 8.65 26.40
CA ALA A 16 -1.77 8.27 26.02
C ALA A 16 -0.90 9.52 25.85
N PRO A 17 0.40 9.46 26.23
CA PRO A 17 1.29 10.60 26.07
C PRO A 17 1.41 10.98 24.59
N VAL A 18 1.49 12.28 24.27
CA VAL A 18 1.66 12.76 22.89
C VAL A 18 2.84 12.07 22.19
N ALA A 19 3.90 11.77 22.96
CA ALA A 19 5.07 11.04 22.49
C ALA A 19 4.73 9.68 21.84
N ALA A 20 3.67 8.98 22.29
CA ALA A 20 3.24 7.71 21.70
C ALA A 20 2.74 7.86 20.25
N PHE A 21 2.36 9.06 19.82
CA PHE A 21 1.87 9.34 18.46
C PHE A 21 2.89 10.04 17.58
N THR A 22 3.91 10.68 18.18
CA THR A 22 4.83 11.58 17.45
C THR A 22 6.27 11.09 17.43
N ARG A 23 6.65 10.17 18.31
CA ARG A 23 7.99 9.58 18.31
C ARG A 23 8.02 8.32 17.47
N ASP A 24 9.20 8.02 16.95
CA ASP A 24 9.45 6.80 16.20
C ASP A 24 9.29 5.57 17.11
N VAL A 25 8.75 4.49 16.56
CA VAL A 25 8.56 3.22 17.28
C VAL A 25 9.88 2.69 17.83
N GLN A 26 11.00 2.94 17.14
CA GLN A 26 12.34 2.54 17.56
C GLN A 26 12.76 3.21 18.88
N ASP A 27 12.46 4.50 19.06
CA ASP A 27 12.73 5.23 20.31
C ASP A 27 11.79 4.76 21.42
N LEU A 28 10.51 4.56 21.11
CA LEU A 28 9.50 4.12 22.08
C LEU A 28 9.77 2.70 22.61
N ALA A 29 10.20 1.78 21.74
CA ALA A 29 10.44 0.38 22.09
C ALA A 29 11.88 0.08 22.50
N GLY A 30 12.81 1.04 22.38
CA GLY A 30 14.23 0.84 22.70
C GLY A 30 14.91 -0.20 21.79
N ILE A 31 14.47 -0.31 20.53
CA ILE A 31 14.97 -1.28 19.56
C ILE A 31 15.96 -0.63 18.57
N PRO A 32 16.79 -1.41 17.85
CA PRO A 32 17.74 -0.86 16.89
C PRO A 32 17.07 0.03 15.83
N TRP A 33 17.79 1.06 15.37
CA TRP A 33 17.28 2.04 14.39
C TRP A 33 16.86 1.42 13.04
N PHE A 34 17.44 0.27 12.68
CA PHE A 34 17.15 -0.42 11.43
C PHE A 34 15.94 -1.36 11.54
N SER A 35 15.34 -1.52 12.72
CA SER A 35 14.16 -2.37 12.92
C SER A 35 13.02 -1.89 12.04
N GLY A 36 12.51 -2.80 11.20
CA GLY A 36 11.43 -2.52 10.26
C GLY A 36 11.86 -1.73 9.01
N ALA A 37 13.15 -1.49 8.77
CA ALA A 37 13.60 -0.63 7.66
C ALA A 37 13.04 -1.02 6.27
N VAL A 38 12.97 -2.33 5.98
CA VAL A 38 12.40 -2.83 4.71
C VAL A 38 10.90 -2.55 4.62
N SER A 39 10.16 -2.77 5.72
CA SER A 39 8.73 -2.44 5.80
C SER A 39 8.50 -0.94 5.63
N THR A 40 9.29 -0.09 6.31
CA THR A 40 9.23 1.37 6.15
C THR A 40 9.50 1.81 4.71
N LEU A 41 10.51 1.25 4.04
CA LEU A 41 10.78 1.52 2.62
C LEU A 41 9.63 1.07 1.72
N THR A 42 8.99 -0.04 2.05
CA THR A 42 7.82 -0.56 1.35
C THR A 42 6.65 0.40 1.49
N VAL A 43 6.33 0.87 2.70
CA VAL A 43 5.29 1.89 2.97
C VAL A 43 5.58 3.21 2.24
N MET A 44 6.82 3.68 2.23
CA MET A 44 7.21 4.88 1.47
C MET A 44 6.96 4.70 -0.04
N THR A 45 7.30 3.53 -0.56
CA THR A 45 7.08 3.17 -1.96
C THR A 45 5.58 3.10 -2.28
N TRP A 46 4.79 2.44 -1.42
CA TRP A 46 3.33 2.41 -1.52
C TRP A 46 2.69 3.80 -1.53
N THR A 47 3.19 4.69 -0.68
CA THR A 47 2.74 6.09 -0.61
C THR A 47 3.00 6.81 -1.95
N ALA A 48 4.16 6.58 -2.56
CA ALA A 48 4.48 7.14 -3.88
C ALA A 48 3.59 6.55 -4.98
N VAL A 49 3.32 5.24 -4.97
CA VAL A 49 2.36 4.58 -5.89
C VAL A 49 0.98 5.22 -5.75
N ALA A 50 0.46 5.33 -4.52
CA ALA A 50 -0.85 5.90 -4.22
C ALA A 50 -0.96 7.35 -4.72
N THR A 51 0.05 8.18 -4.42
CA THR A 51 0.10 9.58 -4.82
C THR A 51 0.10 9.74 -6.35
N LEU A 52 0.96 8.98 -7.04
CA LEU A 52 1.03 9.03 -8.51
C LEU A 52 -0.25 8.48 -9.16
N ALA A 53 -0.88 7.46 -8.57
CA ALA A 53 -2.15 6.92 -9.05
C ALA A 53 -3.30 7.93 -8.87
N LEU A 54 -3.34 8.66 -7.74
CA LEU A 54 -4.29 9.76 -7.54
C LEU A 54 -4.07 10.88 -8.56
N LEU A 55 -2.81 11.28 -8.79
CA LEU A 55 -2.48 12.26 -9.81
C LEU A 55 -2.93 11.79 -11.21
N ALA A 56 -2.64 10.53 -11.56
CA ALA A 56 -3.10 9.92 -12.80
C ALA A 56 -4.63 9.92 -12.89
N ALA A 57 -5.36 9.69 -11.79
CA ALA A 57 -6.82 9.78 -11.77
C ALA A 57 -7.35 11.20 -11.97
N GLY A 58 -6.66 12.22 -11.46
CA GLY A 58 -7.05 13.63 -11.61
C GLY A 58 -6.77 14.19 -13.01
N VAL A 59 -5.66 13.76 -13.61
CA VAL A 59 -5.21 14.23 -14.92
C VAL A 59 -5.93 13.42 -16.01
N VAL A 60 -5.88 12.09 -15.89
CA VAL A 60 -6.68 11.00 -16.51
C VAL A 60 -8.09 11.32 -17.05
N ARG A 61 -8.43 11.11 -18.34
CA ARG A 61 -9.82 11.15 -18.86
C ARG A 61 -10.24 9.72 -19.17
N THR A 62 -9.57 9.09 -20.13
CA THR A 62 -9.75 7.66 -20.42
C THR A 62 -8.99 6.81 -19.40
N GLY A 63 -9.72 6.01 -18.64
CA GLY A 63 -9.15 5.17 -17.57
C GLY A 63 -9.06 5.84 -16.21
N ARG A 64 -9.69 7.03 -16.01
CA ARG A 64 -9.75 7.72 -14.71
C ARG A 64 -10.23 6.81 -13.58
N ARG A 65 -11.32 6.06 -13.81
CA ARG A 65 -11.87 5.10 -12.83
C ARG A 65 -10.86 4.03 -12.44
N ARG A 66 -10.11 3.49 -13.40
CA ARG A 66 -9.06 2.48 -13.13
C ARG A 66 -7.94 3.07 -12.29
N ALA A 67 -7.46 4.27 -12.63
CA ALA A 67 -6.45 4.97 -11.84
C ALA A 67 -6.94 5.27 -10.42
N ALA A 68 -8.19 5.70 -10.25
CA ALA A 68 -8.78 5.98 -8.94
C ALA A 68 -8.94 4.71 -8.08
N LEU A 69 -9.38 3.59 -8.68
CA LEU A 69 -9.45 2.30 -7.97
C LEU A 69 -8.08 1.78 -7.59
N PHE A 70 -7.08 1.93 -8.47
CA PHE A 70 -5.71 1.55 -8.18
C PHE A 70 -5.10 2.41 -7.07
N ALA A 71 -5.39 3.72 -7.07
CA ALA A 71 -5.04 4.60 -5.99
C ALA A 71 -5.69 4.20 -4.66
N ALA A 72 -6.98 3.87 -4.67
CA ALA A 72 -7.68 3.41 -3.48
C ALA A 72 -7.06 2.13 -2.90
N LEU A 73 -6.70 1.17 -3.76
CA LEU A 73 -5.98 -0.03 -3.33
C LEU A 73 -4.62 0.33 -2.72
N ALA A 74 -3.82 1.15 -3.39
CA ALA A 74 -2.50 1.53 -2.90
C ALA A 74 -2.55 2.31 -1.58
N VAL A 75 -3.53 3.22 -1.40
CA VAL A 75 -3.78 3.91 -0.13
C VAL A 75 -4.17 2.92 0.96
N ALA A 76 -5.07 1.98 0.67
CA ALA A 76 -5.49 0.98 1.64
C ALA A 76 -4.29 0.15 2.12
N LEU A 77 -3.47 -0.37 1.20
CA LEU A 77 -2.25 -1.12 1.54
C LEU A 77 -1.22 -0.27 2.31
N THR A 78 -1.06 1.01 1.93
CA THR A 78 -0.16 1.93 2.65
C THR A 78 -0.58 2.11 4.10
N VAL A 79 -1.85 2.42 4.33
CA VAL A 79 -2.40 2.64 5.67
C VAL A 79 -2.34 1.35 6.47
N ASP A 80 -2.66 0.24 5.84
CA ASP A 80 -2.62 -1.07 6.45
C ASP A 80 -1.22 -1.45 6.95
N ASP A 81 -0.21 -1.41 6.07
CA ASP A 81 1.18 -1.74 6.43
C ASP A 81 1.77 -0.74 7.43
N ALA A 82 1.40 0.54 7.35
CA ALA A 82 1.93 1.59 8.24
C ALA A 82 1.40 1.48 9.68
N PHE A 83 0.18 0.98 9.85
CA PHE A 83 -0.51 0.94 11.15
C PHE A 83 -0.89 -0.47 11.60
N LEU A 84 -0.47 -1.49 10.85
CA LEU A 84 -0.81 -2.90 11.08
C LEU A 84 -2.33 -3.09 11.21
N VAL A 85 -3.09 -2.53 10.26
CA VAL A 85 -4.55 -2.44 10.42
C VAL A 85 -5.18 -3.83 10.39
N HIS A 86 -4.81 -4.69 9.45
CA HIS A 86 -5.38 -6.04 9.34
C HIS A 86 -4.81 -7.03 10.36
N GLU A 87 -3.62 -6.78 10.90
CA GLU A 87 -2.92 -7.68 11.83
C GLU A 87 -3.24 -7.34 13.30
N ALA A 88 -3.25 -6.05 13.65
CA ALA A 88 -3.44 -5.59 15.02
C ALA A 88 -4.76 -4.83 15.18
N VAL A 89 -4.92 -3.68 14.52
CA VAL A 89 -6.04 -2.75 14.81
C VAL A 89 -7.39 -3.41 14.58
N GLY A 90 -7.59 -4.08 13.45
CA GLY A 90 -8.82 -4.78 13.10
C GLY A 90 -9.14 -5.90 14.09
N PRO A 91 -8.25 -6.90 14.26
CA PRO A 91 -8.47 -8.00 15.18
C PRO A 91 -8.71 -7.56 16.63
N GLU A 92 -7.97 -6.58 17.13
CA GLU A 92 -8.17 -6.00 18.47
C GLU A 92 -9.56 -5.33 18.63
N ASN A 93 -10.17 -4.89 17.52
CA ASN A 93 -11.49 -4.26 17.49
C ASN A 93 -12.60 -5.20 16.97
N GLY A 94 -12.34 -6.52 16.94
CA GLY A 94 -13.34 -7.54 16.58
C GLY A 94 -13.59 -7.71 15.08
N VAL A 95 -12.74 -7.11 14.23
CA VAL A 95 -12.78 -7.32 12.78
C VAL A 95 -11.73 -8.36 12.39
N PRO A 96 -12.14 -9.53 11.85
CA PRO A 96 -11.20 -10.61 11.53
C PRO A 96 -10.25 -10.22 10.38
N GLN A 97 -9.00 -10.66 10.45
CA GLN A 97 -7.95 -10.41 9.45
C GLN A 97 -8.39 -10.81 8.04
N GLU A 98 -9.11 -11.93 7.93
CA GLU A 98 -9.59 -12.50 6.67
C GLU A 98 -10.52 -11.53 5.91
N LEU A 99 -11.23 -10.65 6.63
CA LEU A 99 -12.11 -9.67 5.99
C LEU A 99 -11.31 -8.59 5.26
N PHE A 100 -10.20 -8.13 5.84
CA PHE A 100 -9.29 -7.18 5.20
C PHE A 100 -8.65 -7.80 3.95
N LEU A 101 -8.09 -9.01 4.11
CA LEU A 101 -7.47 -9.74 3.01
C LEU A 101 -8.45 -10.00 1.86
N SER A 102 -9.69 -10.39 2.18
CA SER A 102 -10.77 -10.57 1.20
C SER A 102 -11.11 -9.27 0.49
N GLY A 103 -11.16 -8.15 1.22
CA GLY A 103 -11.39 -6.82 0.65
C GLY A 103 -10.31 -6.42 -0.37
N TYR A 104 -9.04 -6.63 -0.02
CA TYR A 104 -7.91 -6.36 -0.92
C TYR A 104 -7.96 -7.27 -2.14
N ALA A 105 -8.23 -8.56 -1.96
CA ALA A 105 -8.33 -9.53 -3.04
C ALA A 105 -9.46 -9.18 -4.03
N VAL A 106 -10.64 -8.78 -3.53
CA VAL A 106 -11.76 -8.34 -4.38
C VAL A 106 -11.39 -7.10 -5.18
N LEU A 107 -10.79 -6.09 -4.54
CA LEU A 107 -10.39 -4.87 -5.23
C LEU A 107 -9.30 -5.14 -6.27
N ALA A 108 -8.32 -5.99 -5.95
CA ALA A 108 -7.29 -6.44 -6.88
C ALA A 108 -7.91 -7.19 -8.06
N ALA A 109 -8.88 -8.08 -7.84
CA ALA A 109 -9.56 -8.81 -8.91
C ALA A 109 -10.34 -7.87 -9.85
N VAL A 110 -11.04 -6.87 -9.30
CA VAL A 110 -11.72 -5.82 -10.11
C VAL A 110 -10.70 -5.07 -10.97
N LEU A 111 -9.53 -4.76 -10.43
CA LEU A 111 -8.44 -4.11 -11.17
C LEU A 111 -7.86 -5.01 -12.24
N VAL A 112 -7.60 -6.30 -11.96
CA VAL A 112 -7.16 -7.29 -12.96
C VAL A 112 -8.12 -7.30 -14.15
N VAL A 113 -9.42 -7.44 -13.90
CA VAL A 113 -10.44 -7.41 -14.97
C VAL A 113 -10.38 -6.07 -15.73
N SER A 114 -10.23 -4.95 -15.03
CA SER A 114 -10.13 -3.63 -15.67
C SER A 114 -8.88 -3.45 -16.53
N PHE A 115 -7.73 -4.02 -16.13
CA PHE A 115 -6.49 -3.97 -16.88
C PHE A 115 -6.54 -4.91 -18.10
N LEU A 116 -7.14 -6.10 -17.96
CA LEU A 116 -7.28 -7.06 -19.06
C LEU A 116 -8.32 -6.64 -20.11
N ARG A 117 -9.42 -5.96 -19.71
CA ARG A 117 -10.44 -5.47 -20.66
C ARG A 117 -9.95 -4.32 -21.55
N THR A 118 -9.04 -3.49 -21.04
CA THR A 118 -8.50 -2.33 -21.77
C THR A 118 -6.99 -2.27 -21.61
N PRO A 119 -6.27 -3.24 -22.21
CA PRO A 119 -4.85 -3.42 -21.96
C PRO A 119 -4.06 -2.24 -22.52
N ARG A 120 -3.14 -1.75 -21.70
CA ARG A 120 -2.07 -0.84 -22.10
C ARG A 120 -0.78 -1.56 -21.78
N ALA A 121 -0.10 -2.06 -22.82
CA ALA A 121 0.95 -3.08 -22.71
C ALA A 121 1.88 -2.86 -21.51
N GLY A 122 2.48 -1.68 -21.38
CA GLY A 122 3.36 -1.35 -20.25
C GLY A 122 2.66 -1.38 -18.88
N SER A 123 1.64 -0.54 -18.67
CA SER A 123 0.97 -0.44 -17.36
C SER A 123 0.25 -1.72 -16.94
N THR A 124 -0.21 -2.53 -17.90
CA THR A 124 -0.89 -3.81 -17.65
C THR A 124 0.12 -4.87 -17.20
N VAL A 125 1.26 -4.97 -17.90
CA VAL A 125 2.35 -5.88 -17.49
C VAL A 125 2.90 -5.46 -16.12
N ALA A 126 3.15 -4.17 -15.88
CA ALA A 126 3.61 -3.69 -14.58
C ALA A 126 2.62 -4.02 -13.45
N PHE A 127 1.32 -3.84 -13.68
CA PHE A 127 0.29 -4.19 -12.70
C PHE A 127 0.28 -5.69 -12.40
N LEU A 128 0.28 -6.54 -13.42
CA LEU A 128 0.23 -7.99 -13.23
C LEU A 128 1.52 -8.53 -12.58
N LEU A 129 2.69 -7.99 -12.94
CA LEU A 129 3.96 -8.37 -12.32
C LEU A 129 4.01 -7.96 -10.84
N GLY A 130 3.61 -6.74 -10.49
CA GLY A 130 3.56 -6.34 -9.08
C GLY A 130 2.51 -7.13 -8.29
N LEU A 131 1.41 -7.53 -8.92
CA LEU A 131 0.43 -8.42 -8.29
C LEU A 131 1.00 -9.83 -8.06
N ALA A 132 1.81 -10.35 -9.00
CA ALA A 132 2.49 -11.63 -8.82
C ALA A 132 3.49 -11.59 -7.64
N TRP A 133 4.22 -10.48 -7.48
CA TRP A 133 5.10 -10.27 -6.32
C TRP A 133 4.33 -10.22 -5.00
N LEU A 134 3.19 -9.52 -4.96
CA LEU A 134 2.33 -9.53 -3.78
C LEU A 134 1.74 -10.92 -3.49
N GLY A 135 1.34 -11.66 -4.53
CA GLY A 135 0.86 -13.03 -4.38
C GLY A 135 1.97 -13.94 -3.82
N LEU A 136 3.20 -13.80 -4.31
CA LEU A 136 4.36 -14.51 -3.76
C LEU A 136 4.60 -14.16 -2.30
N SER A 137 4.47 -12.89 -1.93
CA SER A 137 4.57 -12.47 -0.54
C SER A 137 3.50 -13.12 0.34
N ALA A 138 2.22 -13.08 -0.05
CA ALA A 138 1.13 -13.69 0.71
C ALA A 138 1.29 -15.22 0.85
N VAL A 139 1.82 -15.89 -0.19
CA VAL A 139 2.16 -17.32 -0.11
C VAL A 139 3.35 -17.57 0.82
N ALA A 140 4.36 -16.70 0.80
CA ALA A 140 5.52 -16.82 1.68
C ALA A 140 5.13 -16.70 3.16
N ASP A 141 4.24 -15.76 3.48
CA ASP A 141 3.68 -15.55 4.81
C ASP A 141 2.87 -16.78 5.30
N THR A 142 1.95 -17.27 4.46
CA THR A 142 1.02 -18.35 4.85
C THR A 142 1.58 -19.76 4.78
N VAL A 143 2.54 -20.04 3.88
CA VAL A 143 3.04 -21.40 3.61
C VAL A 143 4.47 -21.59 4.09
N LEU A 144 5.34 -20.61 3.83
CA LEU A 144 6.79 -20.74 3.98
C LEU A 144 7.30 -20.12 5.28
N HIS A 145 6.46 -20.09 6.34
CA HIS A 145 6.75 -19.64 7.71
C HIS A 145 8.24 -19.43 8.03
N HIS A 146 8.61 -18.24 8.54
CA HIS A 146 9.98 -17.81 8.86
C HIS A 146 10.87 -17.41 7.67
N ARG A 147 10.29 -17.15 6.49
CA ARG A 147 11.01 -16.60 5.32
C ARG A 147 10.75 -15.09 5.14
N PHE A 148 10.98 -14.31 6.21
CA PHE A 148 10.75 -12.86 6.24
C PHE A 148 11.38 -12.10 5.07
N LEU A 149 12.61 -12.46 4.67
CA LEU A 149 13.26 -11.81 3.52
C LEU A 149 12.51 -12.05 2.20
N LEU A 150 11.96 -13.26 2.00
CA LEU A 150 11.20 -13.56 0.80
C LEU A 150 9.85 -12.85 0.84
N GLU A 151 9.19 -12.86 1.99
CA GLU A 151 7.92 -12.18 2.19
C GLU A 151 8.04 -10.66 1.99
N ASP A 152 8.83 -9.98 2.82
CA ASP A 152 9.00 -8.52 2.82
C ASP A 152 9.71 -8.05 1.54
N GLY A 153 10.70 -8.81 1.07
CA GLY A 153 11.39 -8.52 -0.18
C GLY A 153 10.44 -8.58 -1.37
N SER A 154 9.52 -9.54 -1.40
CA SER A 154 8.50 -9.62 -2.46
C SER A 154 7.48 -8.48 -2.35
N LYS A 155 7.07 -8.06 -1.15
CA LYS A 155 6.21 -6.86 -0.97
C LYS A 155 6.89 -5.63 -1.57
N LEU A 156 8.17 -5.40 -1.22
CA LEU A 156 8.94 -4.27 -1.72
C LEU A 156 9.09 -4.31 -3.26
N LEU A 157 9.45 -5.46 -3.83
CA LEU A 157 9.55 -5.62 -5.29
C LEU A 157 8.21 -5.38 -5.98
N GLY A 158 7.10 -5.82 -5.37
CA GLY A 158 5.75 -5.54 -5.83
C GLY A 158 5.44 -4.04 -5.85
N ALA A 159 5.71 -3.35 -4.74
CA ALA A 159 5.51 -1.90 -4.62
C ALA A 159 6.37 -1.12 -5.64
N LEU A 160 7.65 -1.46 -5.78
CA LEU A 160 8.56 -0.86 -6.75
C LEU A 160 8.09 -1.08 -8.19
N THR A 161 7.61 -2.28 -8.51
CA THR A 161 7.06 -2.59 -9.84
C THR A 161 5.81 -1.76 -10.10
N TRP A 162 4.94 -1.60 -9.10
CA TRP A 162 3.71 -0.83 -9.22
C TRP A 162 3.90 0.68 -9.32
N LEU A 163 5.08 1.23 -8.98
CA LEU A 163 5.42 2.63 -9.32
C LEU A 163 5.34 2.89 -10.83
N ALA A 164 5.64 1.89 -11.66
CA ALA A 164 5.58 2.03 -13.11
C ALA A 164 4.15 2.19 -13.64
N VAL A 165 3.13 1.64 -12.94
CA VAL A 165 1.74 1.65 -13.40
C VAL A 165 1.20 3.08 -13.63
N PRO A 166 1.24 4.00 -12.64
CA PRO A 166 0.76 5.37 -12.85
C PRO A 166 1.69 6.17 -13.76
N LEU A 167 3.01 5.94 -13.71
CA LEU A 167 3.97 6.63 -14.59
C LEU A 167 3.72 6.33 -16.07
N LEU A 168 3.53 5.06 -16.41
CA LEU A 168 3.20 4.65 -17.78
C LEU A 168 1.81 5.16 -18.19
N THR A 169 0.85 5.16 -17.25
CA THR A 169 -0.49 5.73 -17.49
C THR A 169 -0.44 7.22 -17.80
N LEU A 170 0.46 7.98 -17.16
CA LEU A 170 0.68 9.40 -17.42
C LEU A 170 1.45 9.62 -18.74
N LYS A 171 2.48 8.82 -19.01
CA LYS A 171 3.27 8.88 -20.26
C LYS A 171 2.42 8.68 -21.50
N ASP A 172 1.47 7.74 -21.47
CA ASP A 172 0.55 7.45 -22.58
C ASP A 172 -0.37 8.63 -22.95
N ARG A 173 -0.34 9.74 -22.19
CA ARG A 173 -1.04 10.99 -22.52
C ARG A 173 -0.20 12.00 -23.29
N ALA A 174 1.13 11.91 -23.20
CA ALA A 174 1.98 12.86 -23.91
C ALA A 174 1.81 12.60 -25.41
N PRO A 175 1.50 13.62 -26.24
CA PRO A 175 1.55 13.45 -27.68
C PRO A 175 2.94 12.91 -28.05
N ARG A 176 3.00 11.87 -28.88
CA ARG A 176 4.27 11.38 -29.41
C ARG A 176 4.89 12.55 -30.19
N ALA A 177 6.02 13.07 -29.71
CA ALA A 177 6.82 14.07 -30.40
C ALA A 177 7.39 13.49 -31.70
#